data_AF-E3USW6-F1
#
_entry.id   AF-E3USW6-F1
#
_cell.length_a   1.000
_cell.length_b   1.000
_cell.length_c   1.000
_cell.angle_alpha   90.00
_cell.angle_beta   90.00
_cell.angle_gamma   90.00
#
_symmetry.space_group_name_H-M   'P 1'
#
loop_
_entity.id
_entity.type
_entity.pdbx_description
1 polymer ?
#
loop_
_entity_poly.entity_id
_entity_poly.type
_entity_poly.pdbx_seq_one_letter_code
_entity_poly.pdbx_strand_id
1 'polypeptide(L)'
;MPTGSGKSICYQLPALLLDGLTVVVSPLISLMKDQVDAANQLGIPATFINSSLDGYETARRFQEIDRQQYRLLYIAPERFIMPDL
;
A
#
# COMPACT_ATOMS: atom_id res chain seq x y z
N MET A 1 9.44 5.78 18.87
CA MET A 1 10.25 6.44 17.82
C MET A 1 9.52 7.67 17.32
N PRO A 2 10.16 8.85 17.30
CA PRO A 2 9.54 10.10 16.84
C PRO A 2 9.06 9.92 15.39
N THR A 3 7.88 10.42 15.10
CA THR A 3 7.20 10.28 13.82
C THR A 3 7.84 11.21 12.79
N GLY A 4 8.49 10.63 11.78
CA GLY A 4 9.08 11.35 10.65
C GLY A 4 10.13 10.49 9.96
N SER A 5 9.85 10.08 8.72
CA SER A 5 10.69 9.38 7.72
C SER A 5 11.42 8.07 8.08
N GLY A 6 12.04 7.95 9.26
CA GLY A 6 13.00 6.88 9.57
C GLY A 6 12.42 5.48 9.75
N LYS A 7 11.09 5.33 9.86
CA LYS A 7 10.45 4.00 9.96
C LYS A 7 9.98 3.47 8.62
N SER A 8 9.59 4.36 7.71
CA SER A 8 9.07 3.94 6.40
C SER A 8 10.15 3.32 5.53
N ILE A 9 11.39 3.78 5.68
CA ILE A 9 12.55 3.20 5.00
C ILE A 9 12.75 1.71 5.31
N CYS A 10 12.36 1.26 6.52
CA CYS A 10 12.52 -0.13 6.94
C CYS A 10 11.71 -1.11 6.08
N TYR A 11 10.65 -0.66 5.42
CA TYR A 11 9.87 -1.49 4.49
C TYR A 11 9.97 -1.01 3.03
N GLN A 12 10.19 0.29 2.80
CA GLN A 12 10.35 0.83 1.43
C GLN A 12 11.65 0.37 0.76
N LEU A 13 12.76 0.34 1.50
CA LEU A 13 14.04 -0.09 0.93
C LEU A 13 13.98 -1.59 0.56
N PRO A 14 13.51 -2.51 1.42
CA PRO A 14 13.25 -3.88 1.00
C PRO A 14 12.29 -4.00 -0.18
N ALA A 15 11.22 -3.19 -0.25
CA ALA A 15 10.27 -3.22 -1.36
C ALA A 15 10.89 -2.92 -2.73
N LEU A 16 12.01 -2.19 -2.76
CA LEU A 16 12.78 -1.88 -3.97
C LEU A 16 13.81 -2.96 -4.31
N LEU A 17 14.39 -3.60 -3.29
CA LEU A 17 15.45 -4.60 -3.46
C LEU A 17 14.92 -6.01 -3.71
N LEU A 18 13.74 -6.32 -3.20
CA LEU A 18 13.10 -7.63 -3.32
C LEU A 18 12.08 -7.64 -4.44
N ASP A 19 11.93 -8.80 -5.08
CA ASP A 19 10.89 -9.05 -6.06
C ASP A 19 9.53 -9.21 -5.38
N GLY A 20 8.47 -8.80 -6.09
CA GLY A 20 7.10 -8.93 -5.64
C GLY A 20 6.54 -7.69 -4.94
N LEU A 21 5.36 -7.88 -4.35
CA LEU A 21 4.58 -6.82 -3.69
C LEU A 21 4.92 -6.76 -2.21
N THR A 22 5.30 -5.58 -1.72
CA THR A 22 5.37 -5.32 -0.28
C THR A 22 4.02 -4.84 0.23
N VAL A 23 3.49 -5.54 1.23
CA VAL A 23 2.21 -5.21 1.87
C VAL A 23 2.46 -4.53 3.20
N VAL A 24 1.94 -3.31 3.36
CA VAL A 24 2.02 -2.51 4.57
C VAL A 24 0.63 -2.39 5.18
N VAL A 25 0.44 -3.01 6.34
CA VAL A 25 -0.83 -2.91 7.09
C VAL A 25 -0.82 -1.63 7.91
N SER A 26 -1.79 -0.75 7.69
CA SER A 26 -1.90 0.54 8.38
C SER A 26 -3.33 0.81 8.83
N PRO A 27 -3.58 1.17 10.11
CA PRO A 27 -4.92 1.45 10.62
C PRO A 27 -5.43 2.86 10.26
N LEU A 28 -4.57 3.75 9.75
CA LEU A 28 -4.92 5.16 9.54
C LEU A 28 -5.11 5.47 8.06
N ILE A 29 -6.36 5.46 7.59
CA ILE A 29 -6.74 5.73 6.20
C ILE A 29 -6.19 7.06 5.67
N SER A 30 -6.30 8.13 6.46
CA SER A 30 -5.80 9.46 6.07
C SER A 30 -4.29 9.44 5.82
N LEU A 31 -3.53 8.71 6.65
CA LEU A 31 -2.09 8.58 6.53
C LEU A 31 -1.69 7.73 5.31
N MET A 32 -2.49 6.74 4.92
CA MET A 32 -2.19 5.89 3.76
C MET A 32 -2.06 6.71 2.48
N LYS A 33 -2.92 7.71 2.28
CA LYS A 33 -2.86 8.58 1.10
C LYS A 33 -1.55 9.36 1.06
N ASP A 34 -1.20 10.03 2.15
CA ASP A 34 0.05 10.80 2.25
C ASP A 34 1.28 9.91 2.01
N GLN A 35 1.25 8.67 2.49
CA GLN A 35 2.33 7.70 2.31
C GLN A 35 2.43 7.17 0.87
N VAL A 36 1.30 6.95 0.20
CA VAL A 36 1.25 6.56 -1.21
C VAL A 36 1.72 7.69 -2.11
N ASP A 37 1.25 8.92 -1.86
CA ASP A 37 1.67 10.11 -2.61
C ASP A 37 3.18 10.34 -2.45
N ALA A 38 3.71 10.24 -1.23
CA ALA A 38 5.16 10.33 -0.98
C ALA A 38 5.96 9.22 -1.67
N ALA A 39 5.48 7.98 -1.66
CA ALA A 39 6.16 6.86 -2.33
C ALA A 39 6.17 7.05 -3.86
N ASN A 40 5.05 7.46 -4.44
CA ASN A 40 4.95 7.73 -5.88
C ASN A 40 5.83 8.91 -6.32
N GLN A 41 5.96 9.96 -5.50
CA GLN A 41 6.90 11.06 -5.74
C GLN A 41 8.37 10.61 -5.76
N LEU A 42 8.70 9.57 -5.00
CA LEU A 42 10.03 8.93 -5.01
C LEU A 42 10.20 7.91 -6.15
N GLY A 43 9.21 7.79 -7.05
CA GLY A 43 9.24 6.84 -8.16
C GLY A 43 8.97 5.40 -7.75
N ILE A 44 8.42 5.17 -6.56
CA ILE A 44 8.07 3.85 -6.06
C ILE A 44 6.58 3.62 -6.33
N PRO A 45 6.18 2.73 -7.27
CA PRO A 45 4.78 2.50 -7.60
C PRO A 45 4.04 1.98 -6.38
N ALA A 46 3.14 2.79 -5.83
CA ALA A 46 2.42 2.49 -4.61
C ALA A 46 0.92 2.74 -4.77
N THR A 47 0.13 1.92 -4.08
CA THR A 47 -1.32 2.07 -4.01
C THR A 47 -1.83 1.76 -2.61
N PHE A 48 -3.14 1.97 -2.39
CA PHE A 48 -3.80 1.59 -1.15
C PHE A 48 -5.12 0.85 -1.39
N ILE A 49 -5.55 0.01 -0.44
CA ILE A 49 -6.88 -0.62 -0.40
C ILE A 49 -7.45 -0.44 1.00
N ASN A 50 -8.57 0.26 1.11
CA ASN A 50 -9.27 0.52 2.38
C ASN A 50 -10.77 0.72 2.13
N SER A 51 -11.52 1.13 3.14
CA SER A 51 -12.98 1.34 3.08
C SER A 51 -13.42 2.63 2.38
N SER A 52 -12.49 3.54 2.01
CA SER A 52 -12.84 4.77 1.27
C SER A 52 -12.95 4.57 -0.23
N LEU A 53 -12.55 3.40 -0.75
CA LEU A 53 -12.66 3.05 -2.16
C LEU A 53 -14.01 2.41 -2.45
N ASP A 54 -14.60 2.75 -3.58
CA ASP A 54 -15.74 2.00 -4.09
C ASP A 54 -15.31 0.62 -4.64
N GLY A 55 -16.29 -0.21 -4.97
CA GLY A 55 -16.05 -1.57 -5.46
C GLY A 55 -15.30 -1.61 -6.79
N TYR A 56 -15.54 -0.63 -7.67
CA TYR A 56 -14.89 -0.56 -8.98
C TYR A 56 -13.40 -0.23 -8.85
N GLU A 57 -13.07 0.80 -8.07
CA GLU A 57 -11.70 1.24 -7.80
C GLU A 57 -10.92 0.15 -7.04
N THR A 58 -11.58 -0.55 -6.10
CA THR A 58 -11.00 -1.71 -5.42
C THR A 58 -10.65 -2.81 -6.43
N ALA A 59 -11.59 -3.21 -7.28
CA ALA A 59 -11.37 -4.24 -8.29
C ALA A 59 -10.27 -3.85 -9.30
N ARG A 60 -10.24 -2.59 -9.73
CA ARG A 60 -9.21 -2.08 -10.63
C ARG A 60 -7.82 -2.22 -10.01
N ARG A 61 -7.65 -1.80 -8.76
CA ARG A 61 -6.37 -1.89 -8.05
C ARG A 61 -5.90 -3.33 -7.86
N PHE A 62 -6.82 -4.27 -7.59
CA PHE A 62 -6.47 -5.69 -7.56
C PHE A 62 -5.97 -6.19 -8.92
N GLN A 63 -6.63 -5.82 -10.02
CA GLN A 63 -6.13 -6.17 -11.36
C GLN A 63 -4.75 -5.57 -11.67
N GLU A 64 -4.50 -4.34 -11.23
CA GLU A 64 -3.20 -3.68 -11.38
C GLU A 64 -2.11 -4.37 -10.51
N ILE A 65 -2.48 -4.86 -9.32
CA ILE A 65 -1.62 -5.69 -8.46
C ILE A 65 -1.27 -7.01 -9.15
N ASP A 66 -2.26 -7.73 -9.70
CA ASP A 66 -2.04 -9.00 -10.42
C ASP A 66 -1.11 -8.81 -11.64
N ARG A 67 -1.17 -7.64 -12.25
CA ARG A 67 -0.28 -7.22 -13.35
C ARG A 67 1.08 -6.69 -12.89
N GLN A 68 1.40 -6.81 -11.60
CA GLN A 68 2.66 -6.39 -10.99
C GLN A 68 2.98 -4.90 -11.22
N GLN A 69 1.95 -4.05 -11.30
CA GLN A 69 2.13 -2.60 -11.53
C GLN A 69 2.53 -1.83 -10.27
N TYR A 70 2.46 -2.48 -9.11
CA TYR A 70 2.78 -1.88 -7.81
C TYR A 70 3.89 -2.64 -7.09
N ARG A 71 4.74 -1.88 -6.39
CA ARG A 71 5.76 -2.38 -5.47
C ARG A 71 5.31 -2.28 -4.01
N LEU A 72 4.45 -1.32 -3.69
CA LEU A 72 3.86 -1.18 -2.35
C LEU A 72 2.34 -1.13 -2.38
N LEU A 73 1.74 -1.92 -1.50
CA LEU A 73 0.32 -1.85 -1.17
C LEU A 73 0.17 -1.47 0.30
N TYR A 74 -0.47 -0.33 0.56
CA TYR A 74 -0.99 -0.01 1.89
C TYR A 74 -2.40 -0.59 2.03
N ILE A 75 -2.66 -1.40 3.04
CA ILE A 75 -3.97 -2.03 3.22
C ILE A 75 -4.48 -1.85 4.64
N ALA A 76 -5.77 -1.55 4.76
CA ALA A 76 -6.43 -1.41 6.05
C ALA A 76 -6.70 -2.80 6.66
N PRO A 77 -6.49 -2.98 7.98
CA PRO A 77 -6.53 -4.30 8.63
C PRO A 77 -7.87 -5.03 8.47
N GLU A 78 -8.98 -4.30 8.39
CA GLU A 78 -10.31 -4.89 8.21
C GLU A 78 -10.44 -5.73 6.92
N ARG A 79 -9.60 -5.46 5.91
CA ARG A 79 -9.61 -6.22 4.65
C ARG A 79 -9.04 -7.64 4.79
N PHE A 80 -8.27 -7.94 5.83
CA PHE A 80 -7.79 -9.30 6.11
C PHE A 80 -8.79 -10.15 6.90
N ILE A 81 -9.84 -9.53 7.44
CA ILE A 81 -10.81 -10.20 8.31
C ILE A 81 -11.96 -10.79 7.47
N MET A 82 -12.06 -10.46 6.18
CA MET A 82 -13.02 -11.09 5.26
C MET A 82 -12.47 -12.44 4.74
N PRO A 83 -13.06 -13.59 5.13
CA PRO A 83 -12.54 -14.91 4.80
C PRO A 83 -12.91 -15.41 3.39
N ASP A 84 -13.62 -14.65 2.56
CA ASP A 84 -14.15 -15.15 1.29
C ASP A 84 -13.65 -14.30 0.10
N LEU A 85 -12.44 -14.66 -0.36
CA LEU A 85 -11.96 -14.51 -1.72
C LEU A 85 -11.63 -15.91 -2.25
#